data_AF-A0A4V1UT26-F1
#
_entry.id   AF-A0A4V1UT26-F1
#
_cell.length_a   1.000
_cell.length_b   1.000
_cell.length_c   1.000
_cell.angle_alpha   90.00
_cell.angle_beta   90.00
_cell.angle_gamma   90.00
#
_symmetry.space_group_name_H-M   'P 1'
#
loop_
_entity.id
_entity.type
_entity.pdbx_description
1 polymer ?
#
loop_
_entity_poly.entity_id
_entity_poly.type
_entity_poly.pdbx_seq_one_letter_code
_entity_poly.pdbx_strand_id
1 'polypeptide(L)' 'MKKLTVEDIREVEQRTSGKPYPLFVAALKDIGIDQYEVSLKNHDRIFTYAIKETLTIPGHFADDLACSE' A
#
# COMPACT_ATOMS: atom_id res chain seq x y z
N MET A 1 17.12 -4.82 -9.75
CA MET A 1 16.05 -4.73 -8.73
C MET A 1 14.73 -4.55 -9.46
N LYS A 2 13.68 -5.29 -9.08
CA LYS A 2 12.33 -5.13 -9.64
C LYS A 2 11.76 -3.80 -9.14
N LYS A 3 11.19 -3.00 -10.04
CA LYS A 3 10.44 -1.80 -9.65
C LYS A 3 9.12 -2.23 -9.03
N LEU A 4 8.81 -1.70 -7.85
CA LEU A 4 7.56 -2.02 -7.15
C LEU A 4 6.37 -1.39 -7.86
N THR A 5 5.26 -2.10 -7.98
CA THR A 5 4.02 -1.58 -8.59
C THR A 5 2.84 -1.59 -7.61
N VAL A 6 1.74 -0.95 -7.99
CA VAL A 6 0.49 -0.95 -7.22
C VAL A 6 -0.07 -2.35 -7.08
N GLU A 7 0.09 -3.19 -8.11
CA GLU A 7 -0.34 -4.58 -8.12
C GLU A 7 0.40 -5.41 -7.07
N ASP A 8 1.71 -5.21 -6.90
CA ASP A 8 2.49 -5.88 -5.85
C ASP A 8 1.92 -5.59 -4.45
N ILE A 9 1.50 -4.34 -4.20
CA ILE A 9 0.86 -3.94 -2.94
C ILE A 9 -0.51 -4.60 -2.79
N ARG A 10 -1.33 -4.59 -3.84
CA ARG A 10 -2.67 -5.21 -3.84
C ARG A 10 -2.59 -6.72 -3.57
N GLU A 11 -1.61 -7.42 -4.12
CA GLU A 11 -1.39 -8.84 -3.84
C GLU A 11 -1.06 -9.09 -2.36
N VAL A 12 -0.22 -8.23 -1.75
CA VAL A 12 0.07 -8.30 -0.31
C VAL A 12 -1.18 -8.06 0.53
N GLU A 13 -1.99 -7.07 0.19
CA GLU A 13 -3.26 -6.77 0.86
C GLU A 13 -4.22 -7.94 0.78
N GLN A 14 -4.40 -8.53 -0.41
CA GLN A 14 -5.25 -9.70 -0.58
C GLN A 14 -4.77 -10.91 0.23
N ARG A 15 -3.46 -11.20 0.21
CA ARG A 15 -2.86 -12.31 0.95
C ARG A 15 -2.95 -12.17 2.47
N THR A 16 -3.02 -10.93 2.95
CA THR A 16 -3.04 -10.57 4.37
C THR A 16 -4.43 -10.15 4.86
N SER A 17 -5.42 -10.15 3.98
CA SER A 17 -6.80 -9.80 4.30
C SER A 17 -7.36 -10.71 5.39
N GLY A 18 -8.03 -10.10 6.38
CA GLY A 18 -8.56 -10.78 7.57
C GLY A 18 -7.51 -11.27 8.57
N LYS A 19 -6.21 -11.03 8.33
CA LYS A 19 -5.12 -11.44 9.23
C LYS A 19 -4.70 -10.28 10.15
N PRO A 20 -4.03 -10.60 11.29
CA PRO A 20 -3.47 -9.58 12.17
C PRO A 20 -2.49 -8.65 11.44
N TYR A 21 -2.53 -7.36 11.77
CA TYR A 21 -1.69 -6.32 11.17
C TYR A 21 -0.18 -6.64 11.12
N PRO A 22 0.44 -7.29 12.12
CA PRO A 22 1.85 -7.68 12.03
C PRO A 22 2.20 -8.55 10.82
N LEU A 23 1.26 -9.39 10.33
CA LEU A 23 1.48 -10.21 9.13
C LEU A 23 1.47 -9.39 7.85
N PHE A 24 0.69 -8.30 7.82
CA PHE A 24 0.75 -7.33 6.73
C PHE A 24 2.10 -6.61 6.70
N VAL A 25 2.59 -6.15 7.85
CA VAL A 25 3.91 -5.50 7.96
C VAL A 25 5.04 -6.45 7.55
N ALA A 26 4.99 -7.72 7.96
CA ALA A 26 5.95 -8.73 7.54
C ALA A 26 5.93 -8.93 6.01
N ALA A 27 4.73 -9.07 5.43
CA ALA A 27 4.56 -9.22 4.00
C ALA A 27 5.07 -8.03 3.17
N LEU A 28 4.94 -6.79 3.69
CA LEU A 28 5.50 -5.59 3.07
C LEU A 28 7.04 -5.62 3.07
N LYS A 29 7.65 -6.05 4.18
CA LYS A 29 9.11 -6.20 4.26
C LYS A 29 9.64 -7.26 3.30
N ASP A 30 8.91 -8.36 3.11
CA ASP A 30 9.29 -9.43 2.20
C ASP A 30 9.41 -8.97 0.74
N ILE A 31 8.63 -7.94 0.36
CA ILE A 31 8.68 -7.33 -0.98
C ILE A 31 9.61 -6.11 -1.06
N GLY A 32 10.34 -5.80 0.02
CA GLY A 32 11.35 -4.73 0.05
C GLY A 32 10.82 -3.34 0.39
N ILE A 33 9.67 -3.24 1.06
CA ILE A 33 9.22 -1.96 1.65
C ILE A 33 9.97 -1.69 2.95
N ASP A 34 10.62 -0.53 2.99
CA ASP A 34 11.35 -0.05 4.17
C ASP A 34 10.44 0.76 5.10
N GLN A 35 9.52 1.55 4.52
CA GLN A 35 8.64 2.46 5.26
C GLN A 35 7.23 2.46 4.65
N TYR A 36 6.23 2.46 5.52
CA TYR A 36 4.82 2.56 5.16
C TYR A 36 4.18 3.67 5.99
N GLU A 37 3.57 4.64 5.31
CA GLU A 37 2.90 5.79 5.93
C GLU A 37 1.47 5.92 5.41
N VAL A 38 0.58 6.41 6.27
CA VAL A 38 -0.79 6.77 5.92
C VAL A 38 -1.02 8.22 6.29
N SER A 39 -1.34 9.05 5.31
CA SER A 39 -1.71 10.44 5.53
C SER A 39 -3.13 10.53 6.07
N LEU A 40 -3.31 11.09 7.26
CA LEU A 40 -4.65 11.26 7.86
C LEU A 40 -5.51 12.33 7.14
N LYS A 41 -4.87 13.22 6.37
CA LYS A 41 -5.58 14.33 5.71
C LYS A 41 -6.34 13.87 4.46
N ASN A 42 -5.71 13.03 3.65
CA ASN A 42 -6.22 12.59 2.35
C ASN A 42 -6.28 11.07 2.20
N HIS A 43 -5.91 10.34 3.24
CA HIS A 43 -5.89 8.87 3.30
C HIS A 43 -4.85 8.24 2.37
N ASP A 44 -3.94 9.03 1.78
CA ASP A 44 -2.89 8.52 0.90
C ASP A 44 -1.99 7.55 1.65
N ARG A 45 -1.64 6.47 0.95
CA ARG A 45 -0.75 5.42 1.43
C ARG A 45 0.56 5.51 0.69
N ILE A 46 1.64 5.73 1.42
CA ILE A 46 2.97 5.96 0.87
C ILE A 46 3.86 4.79 1.27
N PHE A 47 4.46 4.15 0.26
CA PHE A 47 5.36 3.02 0.43
C PHE A 47 6.75 3.40 -0.07
N THR A 48 7.73 3.45 0.82
CA THR A 48 9.13 3.69 0.46
C THR A 48 9.85 2.36 0.28
N TYR A 49 10.53 2.21 -0.85
CA TYR A 49 11.35 1.06 -1.20
C TYR A 49 12.67 1.54 -1.81
N ALA A 50 13.67 0.65 -1.90
CA ALA A 50 14.89 0.84 -2.71
C ALA A 50 15.48 2.26 -2.70
N ILE A 51 16.37 2.59 -1.76
CA ILE A 51 17.09 3.88 -1.67
C ILE A 51 16.20 5.09 -2.04
N LYS A 52 15.12 5.26 -1.29
CA LYS A 52 14.19 6.42 -1.32
C LYS A 52 13.28 6.50 -2.56
N GLU A 53 13.05 5.42 -3.28
CA GLU A 53 11.91 5.39 -4.20
C GLU A 53 10.59 5.29 -3.41
N THR A 54 9.57 6.01 -3.85
CA THR A 54 8.26 6.04 -3.19
C THR A 54 7.16 5.68 -4.16
N LEU A 55 6.25 4.80 -3.74
CA LEU A 55 4.99 4.51 -4.40
C LEU A 55 3.85 5.11 -3.56
N THR A 56 3.11 6.04 -4.16
CA THR A 56 1.93 6.63 -3.52
C THR A 56 0.67 6.00 -4.11
N ILE A 57 -0.15 5.42 -3.25
CA ILE A 57 -1.49 4.93 -3.61
C ILE A 57 -2.50 5.91 -2.99
N PRO A 58 -3.33 6.58 -3.82
CA PRO A 58 -4.39 7.45 -3.32
C PRO A 58 -5.28 6.72 -2.33
N GLY A 59 -5.65 7.40 -1.24
CA GLY A 59 -6.56 6.84 -0.24
C GLY A 59 -8.00 6.71 -0.72
N HIS A 60 -8.36 7.50 -1.73
CA HIS A 60 -9.64 7.47 -2.41
C HIS A 60 -9.37 7.26 -3.89
N PHE A 61 -9.90 6.19 -4.48
CA PHE A 61 -10.10 6.16 -5.92
C PHE A 61 -11.28 7.08 -6.26
N ALA A 62 -11.29 7.69 -7.45
CA ALA A 62 -12.44 8.48 -7.90
C ALA A 62 -13.75 7.66 -7.82
N ASP A 63 -13.63 6.34 -8.00
CA ASP A 63 -14.72 5.37 -7.90
C ASP A 63 -15.26 5.21 -6.46
N ASP A 64 -14.46 5.45 -5.42
CA ASP A 64 -14.90 5.40 -4.01
C ASP A 64 -15.75 6.62 -3.62
N LEU A 65 -15.62 7.72 -4.39
CA LEU A 65 -16.39 8.97 -4.23
C LEU A 65 -17.66 8.97 -5.07
N ALA A 66 -17.81 8.03 -6.01
CA ALA A 66 -19.03 7.84 -6.74
C ALA A 66 -20.05 7.16 -5.80
N CYS A 67 -20.79 7.96 -5.04
CA CYS A 67 -22.03 7.48 -4.45
C CYS A 67 -22.84 6.77 -5.55
N SER A 68 -23.19 5.51 -5.31
CA SER A 68 -24.14 4.77 -6.14
C SER A 68 -25.39 5.63 -6.35
N GLU A 69 -25.66 6.02 -7.59
CA GLU A 69 -26.96 6.60 -8.00
C GLU A 69 -28.11 5.61 -7.74
#